data_AF-A0A8W8IKJ0-F1
#
_entry.id   AF-A0A8W8IKJ0-F1
#
_cell.length_a   1.000
_cell.length_b   1.000
_cell.length_c   1.000
_cell.angle_alpha   90.00
_cell.angle_beta   90.00
_cell.angle_gamma   90.00
#
_symmetry.space_group_name_H-M   'P 1'
#
loop_
_entity.id
_entity.type
_entity.pdbx_description
1 polymer ?
#
loop_
_entity_poly.entity_id
_entity_poly.type
_entity_poly.pdbx_seq_one_letter_code
_entity_poly.pdbx_strand_id
1 'polypeptide(L)'
;KNFFENPTTVQFDHRHLAESTVLLIAAFWYMSRKAPLPPRMRMAVNALLGMGLLQASLGISTLLMYVPTPLAATHQSGSLVLLSFAVWLTHEFRRLPK
;
A
#
# COMPACT_ATOMS: atom_id res chain seq x y z
N LYS A 1 18.26 -20.81 -9.94
CA LYS A 1 18.21 -20.36 -8.53
C LYS A 1 16.91 -19.59 -8.34
N ASN A 2 16.12 -20.02 -7.37
CA ASN A 2 14.65 -19.89 -7.35
C ASN A 2 14.15 -18.47 -7.03
N PHE A 3 12.96 -18.11 -7.52
CA PHE A 3 12.30 -16.81 -7.32
C PHE A 3 12.11 -16.41 -5.85
N PHE A 4 11.92 -17.39 -4.96
CA PHE A 4 11.59 -17.16 -3.54
C PHE A 4 12.75 -17.43 -2.58
N GLU A 5 13.79 -18.12 -3.02
CA GLU A 5 14.89 -18.55 -2.14
C GLU A 5 16.14 -17.70 -2.31
N ASN A 6 16.27 -16.99 -3.43
CA ASN A 6 17.36 -16.05 -3.64
C ASN A 6 17.01 -14.70 -2.99
N PRO A 7 17.65 -14.30 -1.87
CA PRO A 7 17.30 -13.08 -1.17
C PRO A 7 17.40 -11.82 -2.03
N THR A 8 18.33 -11.78 -2.99
CA THR A 8 18.48 -10.67 -3.92
C THR A 8 17.29 -10.58 -4.88
N THR A 9 16.83 -11.72 -5.41
CA THR A 9 15.64 -11.78 -6.28
C THR A 9 14.37 -11.41 -5.52
N VAL A 10 14.20 -11.93 -4.29
CA VAL A 10 13.04 -11.58 -3.44
C VAL A 10 12.98 -10.08 -3.16
N GLN A 11 14.11 -9.45 -2.85
CA GLN A 11 14.18 -8.01 -2.63
C GLN A 11 13.91 -7.21 -3.92
N PHE A 12 14.41 -7.68 -5.06
CA PHE A 12 14.13 -7.09 -6.37
C PHE A 12 12.63 -7.13 -6.69
N ASP A 13 12.01 -8.32 -6.59
CA ASP A 13 10.58 -8.51 -6.85
C ASP A 13 9.73 -7.67 -5.89
N HIS A 14 10.08 -7.66 -4.59
CA HIS A 14 9.38 -6.87 -3.60
C HIS A 14 9.41 -5.37 -3.91
N ARG A 15 10.56 -4.83 -4.33
CA ARG A 15 10.71 -3.41 -4.69
C ARG A 15 9.82 -3.05 -5.88
N HIS A 16 9.84 -3.85 -6.94
CA HIS A 16 9.00 -3.59 -8.11
C HIS A 16 7.51 -3.71 -7.81
N LEU A 17 7.11 -4.70 -7.01
CA LEU A 17 5.73 -4.80 -6.55
C LEU A 17 5.33 -3.60 -5.69
N ALA A 18 6.20 -3.14 -4.78
CA ALA A 18 5.93 -1.97 -3.95
C ALA A 18 5.80 -0.67 -4.78
N GLU A 19 6.73 -0.42 -5.70
CA GLU A 19 6.70 0.73 -6.62
C GLU A 19 5.42 0.74 -7.47
N SER A 20 5.10 -0.39 -8.10
CA SER A 20 3.89 -0.54 -8.91
C SER A 20 2.63 -0.32 -8.07
N THR A 21 2.59 -0.83 -6.83
CA THR A 21 1.44 -0.68 -5.93
C THR A 21 1.22 0.78 -5.55
N VAL A 22 2.27 1.50 -5.17
CA VAL A 22 2.18 2.94 -4.83
C VAL A 22 1.73 3.74 -6.04
N LEU A 23 2.26 3.46 -7.23
CA LEU A 23 1.84 4.11 -8.47
C LEU A 23 0.36 3.84 -8.79
N LEU A 24 -0.10 2.60 -8.66
CA LEU A 24 -1.49 2.23 -8.88
C LEU A 24 -2.43 2.89 -7.88
N ILE A 25 -2.06 2.94 -6.59
CA ILE A 25 -2.82 3.64 -5.56
C ILE A 25 -2.90 5.14 -5.87
N ALA A 26 -1.79 5.77 -6.26
CA ALA A 26 -1.74 7.19 -6.61
C ALA A 26 -2.56 7.50 -7.86
N ALA A 27 -2.46 6.68 -8.90
CA ALA A 27 -3.25 6.80 -10.12
C ALA A 27 -4.75 6.64 -9.82
N PHE A 28 -5.11 5.62 -9.05
CA PHE A 28 -6.48 5.39 -8.63
C PHE A 28 -7.04 6.57 -7.83
N TRP A 29 -6.29 7.06 -6.84
CA TRP A 29 -6.66 8.25 -6.07
C TRP A 29 -6.84 9.48 -6.96
N TYR A 30 -5.95 9.70 -7.93
CA TYR A 30 -6.04 10.83 -8.85
C TYR A 30 -7.31 10.75 -9.72
N MET A 31 -7.62 9.57 -10.26
CA MET A 31 -8.84 9.32 -11.04
C MET A 31 -10.10 9.50 -10.19
N SER A 32 -10.05 9.08 -8.92
CA SER A 32 -11.18 9.15 -7.98
C SER A 32 -11.59 10.59 -7.65
N ARG A 33 -10.70 11.58 -7.83
CA ARG A 33 -10.99 12.99 -7.50
C ARG A 33 -12.16 13.56 -8.28
N LYS A 34 -12.32 13.15 -9.55
CA LYS A 34 -13.40 13.60 -10.43
C LYS A 34 -14.70 12.80 -10.25
N ALA A 35 -14.66 11.69 -9.52
CA ALA A 35 -15.82 10.83 -9.33
C ALA A 35 -16.72 11.35 -8.18
N PRO A 36 -18.06 11.24 -8.31
CA PRO A 36 -19.00 11.59 -7.24
C PRO A 36 -19.07 10.48 -6.18
N LEU A 37 -17.97 10.31 -5.43
CA LEU A 37 -17.89 9.28 -4.38
C LEU A 37 -18.57 9.74 -3.09
N PRO A 38 -19.33 8.84 -2.41
CA PRO A 38 -19.82 9.08 -1.06
C PRO A 38 -18.69 9.44 -0.08
N PRO A 39 -18.95 10.22 0.98
CA PRO A 39 -17.90 10.67 1.92
C PRO A 39 -17.05 9.53 2.51
N ARG A 40 -17.67 8.41 2.89
CA ARG A 40 -16.96 7.23 3.43
C ARG A 40 -16.02 6.59 2.43
N MET A 41 -16.46 6.45 1.18
CA MET A 41 -15.60 5.92 0.12
C MET A 41 -14.44 6.88 -0.15
N ARG A 42 -14.68 8.19 -0.21
CA ARG A 42 -13.61 9.19 -0.37
C ARG A 42 -12.58 9.14 0.76
N MET A 43 -13.05 8.95 1.99
CA MET A 43 -12.18 8.73 3.16
C MET A 43 -11.33 7.47 3.00
N ALA A 44 -11.93 6.35 2.56
CA ALA A 44 -11.20 5.11 2.31
C ALA A 44 -10.13 5.26 1.21
N VAL A 45 -10.42 5.97 0.11
CA VAL A 45 -9.44 6.25 -0.96
C VAL A 45 -8.29 7.11 -0.46
N ASN A 46 -8.56 8.15 0.32
CA ASN A 46 -7.53 8.99 0.93
C ASN A 46 -6.68 8.21 1.95
N ALA A 47 -7.31 7.38 2.78
CA ALA A 47 -6.61 6.53 3.75
C ALA A 47 -5.69 5.52 3.07
N LEU A 48 -6.15 4.91 1.96
CA LEU A 48 -5.34 4.00 1.15
C LEU A 48 -4.08 4.69 0.60
N LEU A 49 -4.23 5.91 0.04
CA LEU A 49 -3.08 6.69 -0.44
C LEU A 49 -2.13 7.06 0.70
N GLY A 50 -2.65 7.62 1.80
CA GLY A 50 -1.84 8.05 2.94
C GLY A 50 -1.03 6.90 3.54
N MET A 51 -1.67 5.74 3.74
CA MET A 51 -1.00 4.54 4.24
C MET A 51 0.00 3.99 3.22
N GLY A 52 -0.30 4.03 1.92
CA GLY A 52 0.64 3.60 0.87
C GLY A 52 1.93 4.42 0.87
N LEU A 53 1.82 5.74 1.02
CA LEU A 53 2.98 6.64 1.13
C LEU A 53 3.76 6.44 2.44
N LEU A 54 3.06 6.25 3.56
CA LEU A 54 3.70 5.89 4.83
C LEU A 54 4.47 4.58 4.70
N GLN A 55 3.89 3.59 4.03
CA GLN A 55 4.49 2.28 3.86
C GLN A 55 5.76 2.33 3.00
N ALA A 56 5.74 3.08 1.91
CA ALA A 56 6.94 3.34 1.10
C ALA A 56 8.04 4.03 1.94
N SER A 57 7.66 5.02 2.76
CA SER A 57 8.58 5.75 3.63
C SER A 57 9.21 4.83 4.69
N LEU A 58 8.42 3.96 5.31
CA LEU A 58 8.90 2.94 6.25
C LEU A 58 9.84 1.96 5.54
N GLY A 59 9.49 1.48 4.35
CA GLY A 59 10.32 0.55 3.57
C GLY A 59 11.68 1.14 3.23
N ILE A 60 11.72 2.37 2.72
CA ILE A 60 12.97 3.10 2.47
C ILE A 60 13.76 3.29 3.77
N SER A 61 13.10 3.67 4.86
CA SER A 61 13.75 3.87 6.16
C SER A 61 14.37 2.58 6.70
N THR A 62 13.75 1.41 6.50
CA THR A 62 14.36 0.12 6.89
C THR A 62 15.66 -0.13 6.16
N LEU A 63 15.79 0.26 4.89
CA LEU A 63 17.03 0.11 4.13
C LEU A 63 18.10 1.10 4.61
N LEU A 64 17.74 2.37 4.80
CA LEU A 64 18.66 3.43 5.22
C LEU A 64 19.21 3.19 6.64
N MET A 65 18.43 2.56 7.52
CA MET A 65 18.81 2.30 8.91
C MET A 65 19.32 0.88 9.16
N TYR A 66 19.67 0.11 8.12
CA TYR A 66 20.20 -1.26 8.24
C TYR A 66 19.26 -2.24 8.96
N VAL A 67 17.98 -2.18 8.62
CA VAL A 67 16.90 -3.09 9.07
C VAL A 67 16.79 -3.20 10.61
N PRO A 68 16.54 -2.09 11.34
CA PRO A 68 16.25 -2.18 12.77
C PRO A 68 14.96 -2.98 12.97
N THR A 69 14.98 -3.98 13.86
CA THR A 69 13.83 -4.87 14.10
C THR A 69 12.52 -4.13 14.38
N PRO A 70 12.49 -3.07 15.22
CA PRO A 70 11.25 -2.33 15.47
C PRO A 70 10.69 -1.66 14.21
N LEU A 71 11.56 -1.11 13.37
CA LEU A 71 11.16 -0.44 12.13
C LEU A 71 10.68 -1.44 11.07
N ALA A 72 11.38 -2.58 10.95
CA ALA A 72 10.98 -3.68 10.08
C ALA A 72 9.63 -4.27 10.51
N ALA A 73 9.41 -4.48 11.82
CA ALA A 73 8.13 -4.95 12.35
C ALA A 73 7.01 -3.93 12.12
N THR A 74 7.30 -2.63 12.28
CA THR A 74 6.35 -1.54 11.98
C THR A 74 5.98 -1.49 10.50
N HIS A 75 6.96 -1.71 9.61
CA HIS A 75 6.69 -1.87 8.19
C HIS A 75 5.80 -3.09 7.95
N GLN A 76 6.11 -4.26 8.50
CA GLN A 76 5.28 -5.45 8.31
C GLN A 76 3.85 -5.27 8.82
N SER A 77 3.65 -4.71 10.02
CA SER A 77 2.31 -4.43 10.55
C SER A 77 1.58 -3.35 9.72
N GLY A 78 2.29 -2.33 9.25
CA GLY A 78 1.76 -1.32 8.34
C GLY A 78 1.20 -1.91 7.04
N SER A 79 1.81 -2.98 6.52
CA SER A 79 1.27 -3.68 5.33
C SER A 79 -0.11 -4.30 5.57
N LEU A 80 -0.39 -4.78 6.78
CA LEU A 80 -1.72 -5.30 7.16
C LEU A 80 -2.74 -4.17 7.28
N VAL A 81 -2.33 -3.00 7.76
CA VAL A 81 -3.19 -1.79 7.79
C VAL A 81 -3.52 -1.34 6.37
N LEU A 82 -2.52 -1.30 5.48
CA LEU A 82 -2.71 -0.97 4.07
C LEU A 82 -3.70 -1.93 3.40
N LEU A 83 -3.53 -3.24 3.62
CA LEU A 83 -4.46 -4.26 3.13
C LEU A 83 -5.87 -4.05 3.68
N SER A 84 -6.00 -3.71 4.96
CA SER A 84 -7.29 -3.44 5.61
C SER A 84 -8.00 -2.25 4.96
N PHE A 85 -7.28 -1.18 4.61
CA PHE A 85 -7.85 -0.05 3.87
C PHE A 85 -8.29 -0.43 2.44
N ALA A 86 -7.54 -1.30 1.76
CA ALA A 86 -7.94 -1.80 0.44
C ALA A 86 -9.23 -2.65 0.50
N VAL A 87 -9.33 -3.52 1.51
CA VAL A 87 -10.54 -4.32 1.77
C VAL A 87 -11.72 -3.43 2.14
N TRP A 88 -11.51 -2.43 3.00
CA TRP A 88 -12.55 -1.46 3.36
C TRP A 88 -13.07 -0.72 2.13
N LEU A 89 -12.18 -0.18 1.30
CA LEU A 89 -12.56 0.49 0.06
C LEU A 89 -13.39 -0.43 -0.86
N THR A 90 -12.96 -1.69 -1.02
CA THR A 90 -13.69 -2.69 -1.81
C THR A 90 -15.10 -2.92 -1.27
N HIS A 91 -15.26 -2.93 0.07
CA HIS A 91 -16.57 -3.04 0.70
C HIS A 91 -17.45 -1.81 0.43
N GLU A 92 -16.90 -0.61 0.41
CA GLU A 92 -17.67 0.60 0.07
C GLU A 92 -18.19 0.53 -1.38
N PHE A 93 -17.40 0.01 -2.33
CA PHE A 93 -17.85 -0.19 -3.71
C PHE A 93 -19.00 -1.20 -3.83
N ARG A 94 -18.97 -2.28 -3.04
CA ARG A 94 -20.07 -3.27 -3.01
C ARG A 94 -21.37 -2.74 -2.42
N ARG A 95 -21.31 -1.67 -1.62
CA ARG A 95 -22.49 -1.04 -0.99
C ARG A 95 -23.18 -0.01 -1.90
N LEU A 96 -22.59 0.36 -3.03
CA LEU A 96 -23.24 1.26 -3.97
C LEU A 96 -24.47 0.57 -4.57
N PRO A 97 -25.66 1.21 -4.55
CA PRO A 97 -26.80 0.70 -5.27
C PRO A 97 -26.47 0.60 -6.77
N LYS A 98 -26.93 -0.48 -7.41
CA LYS A 98 -26.75 -0.70 -8.86
C LYS A 98 -27.56 0.29 -9.67
#